data_AF-A0A921AZS5-F1
#
_entry.id   AF-A0A921AZS5-F1
#
_cell.length_a   1.000
_cell.length_b   1.000
_cell.length_c   1.000
_cell.angle_alpha   90.00
_cell.angle_beta   90.00
_cell.angle_gamma   90.00
#
_symmetry.space_group_name_H-M   'P 1'
#
loop_
_entity.id
_entity.type
_entity.pdbx_description
1 polymer ?
#
loop_
_entity_poly.entity_id
_entity_poly.type
_entity_poly.pdbx_seq_one_letter_code
_entity_poly.pdbx_strand_id
1 'polypeptide(L)'
;MIEKQLHGSVYVALGPGMQVYDISTEGIGEAGFRQFIDSIQHASIRKRGVPILTFGRYDMEDMRGLHFTSGQDKTRYLLECLGPAIQHDKGTLVQMTDTVSLYYCCRHDIDPLSDEGQNVRLRQDFRQTEAVFRSQVRKLQTMRRAAEQLREIRKDEPYKRKGLKI
;
A
#
# COMPACT_ATOMS: atom_id res chain seq x y z
N MET A 1 3.40 32.93 24.47
CA MET A 1 3.98 32.07 23.41
C MET A 1 3.00 30.94 23.20
N ILE A 2 2.32 30.90 22.06
CA ILE A 2 1.42 29.79 21.73
C ILE A 2 2.31 28.70 21.16
N GLU A 3 2.45 27.57 21.87
CA GLU A 3 3.07 26.37 21.33
C GLU A 3 2.37 26.02 20.02
N LYS A 4 3.12 26.05 18.91
CA LYS A 4 2.63 25.54 17.63
C LYS A 4 2.23 24.09 17.87
N GLN A 5 0.95 23.78 17.70
CA GLN A 5 0.47 22.41 17.65
C GLN A 5 1.30 21.64 16.61
N LEU A 6 2.08 20.67 17.07
CA LEU A 6 2.93 19.78 16.27
C LEU A 6 2.11 18.60 15.71
N HIS A 7 0.82 18.84 15.46
CA HIS A 7 -0.11 17.85 14.97
C HIS A 7 0.19 17.50 13.51
N GLY A 8 0.15 16.22 13.19
CA GLY A 8 0.25 15.76 11.81
C GLY A 8 -0.22 14.33 11.67
N SER A 9 -0.02 13.76 10.48
CA SER A 9 -0.48 12.42 10.17
C SER A 9 0.67 11.56 9.66
N VAL A 10 0.61 10.28 10.01
CA VAL A 10 1.48 9.23 9.50
C VAL A 10 0.63 8.25 8.73
N TYR A 11 1.07 7.92 7.53
CA TYR A 11 0.41 6.97 6.65
C TYR A 11 1.29 5.75 6.49
N VAL A 12 0.69 4.58 6.64
CA VAL A 12 1.39 3.30 6.59
C VAL A 12 0.68 2.36 5.65
N ALA A 13 1.44 1.68 4.80
CA ALA A 13 0.97 0.59 3.96
C ALA A 13 1.66 -0.69 4.39
N LEU A 14 0.88 -1.68 4.82
CA LEU A 14 1.36 -2.94 5.35
C LEU A 14 0.96 -4.08 4.41
N GLY A 15 1.92 -4.93 4.06
CA GLY A 15 1.68 -6.17 3.34
C GLY A 15 1.32 -7.34 4.26
N PRO A 16 1.19 -8.55 3.68
CA PRO A 16 0.94 -9.77 4.44
C PRO A 16 2.01 -9.99 5.53
N GLY A 17 1.59 -10.43 6.71
CA GLY A 17 2.49 -10.62 7.85
C GLY A 17 2.99 -9.30 8.46
N MET A 18 2.28 -8.19 8.27
CA MET A 18 2.63 -6.85 8.76
C MET A 18 3.97 -6.31 8.26
N GLN A 19 4.44 -6.80 7.11
CA GLN A 19 5.64 -6.26 6.49
C GLN A 19 5.38 -4.83 5.99
N VAL A 20 6.31 -3.92 6.27
CA VAL A 20 6.18 -2.53 5.84
C VAL A 20 6.38 -2.45 4.34
N TYR A 21 5.33 -2.04 3.62
CA TYR A 21 5.41 -1.77 2.19
C TYR A 21 5.85 -0.32 1.95
N ASP A 22 5.17 0.62 2.60
CA ASP A 22 5.52 2.03 2.54
C ASP A 22 5.09 2.82 3.77
N ILE A 23 5.73 3.97 3.97
CA ILE A 23 5.46 4.93 5.04
C ILE A 23 5.54 6.33 4.44
N SER A 24 4.59 7.18 4.78
CA SER A 24 4.66 8.61 4.47
C SER A 24 4.30 9.45 5.69
N THR A 25 4.95 10.59 5.79
CA THR A 25 4.66 11.66 6.77
C THR A 25 4.34 12.97 6.04
N GLU A 26 4.14 12.89 4.72
CA GLU A 26 3.87 14.03 3.85
C GLU A 26 2.37 14.21 3.65
N GLY A 27 1.90 15.46 3.76
CA GLY A 27 0.48 15.79 3.73
C GLY A 27 -0.15 15.75 5.12
N ILE A 28 -1.41 16.19 5.20
CA ILE A 28 -2.13 16.30 6.47
C ILE A 28 -3.50 15.66 6.31
N GLY A 29 -3.90 14.88 7.32
CA GLY A 29 -5.23 14.34 7.45
C GLY A 29 -5.64 13.43 6.30
N GLU A 30 -6.91 13.53 5.90
CA GLU A 30 -7.49 12.65 4.89
C GLU A 30 -6.93 12.91 3.49
N ALA A 31 -6.70 14.18 3.14
CA ALA A 31 -6.16 14.56 1.84
C ALA A 31 -4.77 13.94 1.60
N GLY A 32 -3.89 13.98 2.61
CA GLY A 32 -2.60 13.30 2.54
C GLY A 32 -2.74 11.79 2.47
N PHE A 33 -3.70 11.20 3.19
CA PHE A 33 -3.94 9.76 3.14
C PHE A 33 -4.40 9.30 1.76
N ARG A 34 -5.29 10.05 1.11
CA ARG A 34 -5.74 9.78 -0.27
C ARG A 34 -4.57 9.82 -1.24
N GLN A 35 -3.74 10.87 -1.18
CA GLN A 35 -2.54 10.99 -2.01
C GLN A 35 -1.58 9.81 -1.79
N PHE A 36 -1.40 9.38 -0.54
CA PHE A 36 -0.57 8.22 -0.20
C PHE A 36 -1.10 6.93 -0.85
N ILE A 37 -2.40 6.64 -0.72
CA ILE A 37 -3.03 5.47 -1.35
C ILE A 37 -2.86 5.52 -2.87
N ASP A 38 -3.19 6.65 -3.49
CA ASP A 38 -3.11 6.83 -4.95
C ASP A 38 -1.67 6.64 -5.46
N SER A 39 -0.68 7.14 -4.73
CA SER A 39 0.74 6.99 -5.08
C SER A 39 1.16 5.51 -5.15
N ILE A 40 0.71 4.71 -4.17
CA ILE A 40 1.00 3.28 -4.09
C ILE A 40 0.25 2.51 -5.16
N GLN A 41 -1.02 2.84 -5.40
CA GLN A 41 -1.81 2.22 -6.46
C GLN A 41 -1.19 2.48 -7.83
N HIS A 42 -0.81 3.72 -8.14
CA HIS A 42 -0.12 4.08 -9.37
C HIS A 42 1.23 3.36 -9.52
N ALA A 43 2.04 3.29 -8.47
CA ALA A 43 3.31 2.56 -8.48
C ALA A 43 3.10 1.04 -8.72
N SER A 44 2.07 0.47 -8.10
CA SER A 44 1.71 -0.95 -8.20
C SER A 44 1.22 -1.33 -9.60
N ILE A 45 0.40 -0.47 -10.22
CA ILE A 45 -0.06 -0.64 -11.61
C ILE A 45 1.13 -0.61 -12.57
N ARG A 46 2.06 0.35 -12.41
CA ARG A 46 3.27 0.45 -13.23
C ARG A 46 4.18 -0.77 -13.06
N LYS A 47 4.31 -1.28 -11.84
CA LYS A 47 5.07 -2.51 -11.51
C LYS A 47 4.26 -3.80 -11.75
N ARG A 48 3.07 -3.70 -12.36
CA ARG A 48 2.16 -4.79 -12.82
C ARG A 48 1.80 -5.84 -11.78
N GLY A 49 1.77 -5.46 -10.51
CA GLY A 49 1.28 -6.31 -9.43
C GLY A 49 0.54 -5.47 -8.42
N VAL A 50 -0.73 -5.80 -8.16
CA VAL A 50 -1.51 -5.17 -7.09
C VAL A 50 -1.17 -5.93 -5.80
N PRO A 51 -0.37 -5.35 -4.89
CA PRO A 51 -0.11 -5.98 -3.60
C PRO A 51 -1.40 -5.97 -2.77
N ILE A 52 -1.62 -7.04 -1.99
CA ILE A 52 -2.69 -7.03 -0.98
C ILE A 52 -2.14 -6.27 0.21
N LEU A 53 -2.56 -5.03 0.37
CA LEU A 53 -2.12 -4.12 1.40
C LEU A 53 -3.27 -3.69 2.30
N THR A 54 -2.94 -3.44 3.56
CA THR A 54 -3.72 -2.66 4.52
C THR A 54 -3.09 -1.28 4.65
N PHE A 55 -3.91 -0.24 4.54
CA PHE A 55 -3.51 1.15 4.68
C PHE A 55 -4.06 1.70 6.00
N GLY A 56 -3.21 2.38 6.75
CA GLY A 56 -3.59 3.05 8.00
C GLY A 56 -3.17 4.51 7.99
N ARG A 57 -4.04 5.36 8.55
CA ARG A 57 -3.73 6.74 8.90
C ARG A 57 -3.75 6.87 10.41
N TYR A 58 -2.63 7.32 10.96
CA TYR A 58 -2.49 7.69 12.35
C TYR A 58 -2.36 9.20 12.45
N ASP A 59 -3.18 9.83 13.27
CA ASP A 59 -2.97 11.23 13.64
C ASP A 59 -2.14 11.27 14.92
N MET A 60 -1.09 12.09 14.90
CA MET A 60 -0.11 12.20 15.97
C MET A 60 -0.22 13.59 16.63
N GLU A 61 -0.17 13.63 17.96
CA GLU A 61 -0.14 14.89 18.71
C GLU A 61 1.22 15.62 18.62
N ASP A 62 2.30 14.87 18.41
CA ASP A 62 3.64 15.44 18.23
C ASP A 62 4.38 14.71 17.11
N MET A 63 4.69 15.45 16.03
CA MET A 63 5.44 14.95 14.88
C MET A 63 6.95 15.22 14.97
N ARG A 64 7.46 15.81 16.06
CA ARG A 64 8.91 16.09 16.18
C ARG A 64 9.72 14.81 16.09
N GLY A 65 10.62 14.76 15.11
CA GLY A 65 11.48 13.59 14.89
C GLY A 65 10.77 12.42 14.20
N LEU A 66 9.46 12.54 13.90
CA LEU A 66 8.68 11.54 13.16
C LEU A 66 8.65 11.84 11.65
N HIS A 67 9.73 12.39 11.11
CA HIS A 67 9.87 12.59 9.67
C HIS A 67 10.63 11.43 9.05
N PHE A 68 9.94 10.69 8.17
CA PHE A 68 10.61 9.67 7.38
C PHE A 68 11.48 10.34 6.32
N THR A 69 12.77 10.04 6.29
CA THR A 69 13.68 10.56 5.25
C THR A 69 13.94 9.51 4.17
N SER A 70 13.90 9.96 2.92
CA SER A 70 14.20 9.12 1.75
C SER A 70 15.57 8.46 1.91
N GLY A 71 15.59 7.12 1.96
CA GLY A 71 16.80 6.30 2.14
C GLY A 71 16.92 5.61 3.49
N GLN A 72 16.08 5.96 4.48
CA GLN A 72 15.99 5.19 5.73
C GLN A 72 15.32 3.83 5.51
N ASP A 73 15.73 2.84 6.30
CA ASP A 73 15.06 1.54 6.34
C ASP A 73 13.66 1.72 6.94
N LYS A 74 12.63 1.47 6.13
CA LYS A 74 11.23 1.65 6.50
C LYS A 74 10.80 0.73 7.65
N THR A 75 11.32 -0.49 7.69
CA THR A 75 10.97 -1.46 8.74
C THR A 75 11.58 -1.01 10.06
N ARG A 76 12.86 -0.61 10.03
CA ARG A 76 13.55 -0.08 11.20
C ARG A 76 12.89 1.19 11.71
N TYR A 77 12.54 2.11 10.81
CA TYR A 77 11.84 3.34 11.16
C TYR A 77 10.47 3.07 11.79
N LEU A 78 9.71 2.10 11.25
CA LEU A 78 8.44 1.69 11.88
C LEU A 78 8.68 1.12 13.27
N LEU A 79 9.62 0.20 13.44
CA LEU A 79 9.80 -0.53 14.70
C LEU A 79 10.47 0.29 15.80
N GLU A 80 11.41 1.16 15.45
CA GLU A 80 12.25 1.89 16.40
C GLU A 80 11.78 3.33 16.65
N CYS A 81 11.02 3.92 15.71
CA CYS A 81 10.57 5.31 15.83
C CYS A 81 9.05 5.39 15.93
N LEU A 82 8.32 4.95 14.90
CA LEU A 82 6.86 5.14 14.84
C LEU A 82 6.09 4.23 15.78
N GLY A 83 6.46 2.95 15.88
CA GLY A 83 5.78 1.95 16.70
C GLY A 83 5.76 2.36 18.18
N PRO A 84 6.91 2.69 18.77
CA PRO A 84 6.97 3.25 20.11
C PRO A 84 6.17 4.55 20.23
N ALA A 85 6.24 5.47 19.27
CA ALA A 85 5.47 6.72 19.32
C ALA A 85 3.95 6.48 19.28
N ILE A 86 3.47 5.55 18.46
CA ILE A 86 2.06 5.16 18.41
C ILE A 86 1.63 4.49 19.71
N GLN A 87 2.47 3.63 20.30
CA GLN A 87 2.16 2.88 21.52
C GLN A 87 2.23 3.73 22.81
N HIS A 88 3.21 4.63 22.89
CA HIS A 88 3.49 5.41 24.11
C HIS A 88 2.91 6.83 24.08
N ASP A 89 2.82 7.46 22.91
CA ASP A 89 2.59 8.91 22.78
C ASP A 89 1.48 9.28 21.79
N LYS A 90 0.28 8.73 22.00
CA LYS A 90 -0.99 9.35 21.52
C LYS A 90 -1.24 9.33 20.00
N GLY A 91 -0.65 8.39 19.27
CA GLY A 91 -1.02 8.12 17.88
C GLY A 91 -2.42 7.48 17.80
N THR A 92 -3.40 8.20 17.28
CA THR A 92 -4.77 7.66 17.10
C THR A 92 -4.92 7.10 15.69
N LEU A 93 -5.26 5.82 15.55
CA LEU A 93 -5.69 5.27 14.27
C LEU A 93 -7.04 5.89 13.90
N VAL A 94 -7.05 6.76 12.89
CA VAL A 94 -8.25 7.51 12.48
C VAL A 94 -8.98 6.81 11.34
N GLN A 95 -8.23 6.30 10.37
CA GLN A 95 -8.80 5.64 9.18
C GLN A 95 -7.97 4.40 8.84
N MET A 96 -8.66 3.33 8.42
CA MET A 96 -8.03 2.10 7.98
C MET A 96 -8.82 1.51 6.82
N THR A 97 -8.14 1.25 5.71
CA THR A 97 -8.73 0.57 4.55
C THR A 97 -7.78 -0.49 4.04
N ASP A 98 -8.24 -1.33 3.12
CA ASP A 98 -7.41 -2.36 2.51
C ASP A 98 -7.71 -2.46 1.01
N THR A 99 -6.86 -3.16 0.30
CA THR A 99 -6.94 -3.25 -1.16
C THR A 99 -8.26 -3.85 -1.66
N VAL A 100 -8.86 -4.78 -0.91
CA VAL A 100 -10.17 -5.36 -1.25
C VAL A 100 -11.28 -4.36 -1.03
N SER A 101 -11.27 -3.63 0.10
CA SER A 101 -12.22 -2.54 0.34
C SER A 101 -12.09 -1.45 -0.71
N LEU A 102 -10.88 -1.03 -1.08
CA LEU A 102 -10.65 -0.06 -2.15
C LEU A 102 -11.21 -0.55 -3.49
N TYR A 103 -11.01 -1.84 -3.82
CA TYR A 103 -11.58 -2.45 -5.03
C TYR A 103 -13.11 -2.49 -5.00
N TYR A 104 -13.71 -2.84 -3.85
CA TYR A 104 -15.17 -2.80 -3.67
C TYR A 104 -15.69 -1.37 -3.87
N CYS A 105 -15.11 -0.39 -3.17
CA CYS A 105 -15.52 1.01 -3.26
C CYS A 105 -15.45 1.53 -4.70
N CYS A 106 -14.35 1.26 -5.42
CA CYS A 106 -14.21 1.62 -6.82
C CYS A 106 -15.28 0.98 -7.73
N ARG A 107 -15.65 -0.29 -7.49
CA ARG A 107 -16.66 -1.00 -8.29
C ARG A 107 -18.07 -0.46 -8.08
N HIS A 108 -18.33 0.08 -6.90
CA HIS A 108 -19.65 0.53 -6.47
C HIS A 108 -19.79 2.07 -6.41
N ASP A 109 -18.79 2.81 -6.89
CA ASP A 109 -18.74 4.28 -6.86
C ASP A 109 -18.93 4.87 -5.44
N ILE A 110 -18.32 4.21 -4.46
CA ILE A 110 -18.33 4.62 -3.05
C ILE A 110 -16.99 5.30 -2.76
N ASP A 111 -17.02 6.44 -2.06
CA ASP A 111 -15.78 7.05 -1.58
C ASP A 111 -15.14 6.16 -0.50
N PRO A 112 -13.93 5.60 -0.70
CA PRO A 112 -13.32 4.68 0.26
C PRO A 112 -12.98 5.30 1.61
N LEU A 113 -12.90 6.62 1.73
CA LEU A 113 -12.58 7.31 2.98
C LEU A 113 -13.82 7.82 3.74
N SER A 114 -15.00 7.74 3.13
CA SER A 114 -16.28 8.02 3.78
C SER A 114 -16.65 6.98 4.83
N ASP A 115 -17.59 7.31 5.73
CA ASP A 115 -18.12 6.37 6.72
C ASP A 115 -18.64 5.07 6.06
N GLU A 116 -19.33 5.19 4.93
CA GLU A 116 -19.78 4.04 4.14
C GLU A 116 -18.60 3.22 3.63
N GLY A 117 -17.61 3.89 3.04
CA GLY A 117 -16.38 3.29 2.51
C GLY A 117 -15.58 2.52 3.55
N GLN A 118 -15.47 3.05 4.76
CA GLN A 118 -14.79 2.38 5.88
C GLN A 118 -15.55 1.15 6.39
N ASN A 119 -16.86 1.05 6.12
CA ASN A 119 -17.73 -0.01 6.62
C ASN A 119 -18.21 -0.99 5.53
N VAL A 120 -17.70 -0.92 4.31
CA VAL A 120 -18.12 -1.81 3.20
C VAL A 120 -17.95 -3.30 3.51
N ARG A 121 -17.02 -3.66 4.40
CA ARG A 121 -16.79 -5.05 4.86
C ARG A 121 -18.01 -5.66 5.58
N LEU A 122 -18.91 -4.82 6.10
CA LEU A 122 -20.14 -5.25 6.76
C LEU A 122 -21.27 -5.56 5.77
N ARG A 123 -21.10 -5.25 4.48
CA ARG A 123 -22.10 -5.54 3.45
C ARG A 123 -22.19 -7.03 3.15
N GLN A 124 -23.40 -7.49 2.87
CA GLN A 124 -23.69 -8.91 2.63
C GLN A 124 -22.94 -9.47 1.41
N ASP A 125 -22.77 -8.68 0.36
CA ASP A 125 -22.13 -9.05 -0.90
C ASP A 125 -20.59 -8.88 -0.88
N PHE A 126 -20.02 -8.26 0.15
CA PHE A 126 -18.59 -7.99 0.23
C PHE A 126 -17.74 -9.25 0.08
N ARG A 127 -18.14 -10.36 0.71
CA ARG A 127 -17.41 -11.65 0.62
C ARG A 127 -17.33 -12.18 -0.82
N GLN A 128 -18.36 -11.94 -1.63
CA GLN A 128 -18.34 -12.35 -3.03
C GLN A 128 -17.31 -11.53 -3.82
N THR A 129 -17.29 -10.21 -3.60
CA THR A 129 -16.29 -9.31 -4.18
C THR A 129 -14.87 -9.67 -3.76
N GLU A 130 -14.66 -9.99 -2.48
CA GLU A 130 -13.37 -10.47 -1.96
C GLU A 130 -12.90 -11.74 -2.68
N ALA A 131 -13.78 -12.73 -2.84
CA ALA A 131 -13.43 -13.98 -3.53
C ALA A 131 -13.03 -13.75 -4.99
N VAL A 132 -13.75 -12.87 -5.70
CA VAL A 132 -13.45 -12.46 -7.07
C VAL A 132 -12.08 -11.77 -7.13
N PHE A 133 -11.85 -10.79 -6.27
CA PHE A 133 -10.58 -10.06 -6.20
C PHE A 133 -9.40 -11.00 -5.94
N ARG A 134 -9.48 -11.86 -4.92
CA ARG A 134 -8.42 -12.84 -4.61
C ARG A 134 -8.17 -13.82 -5.75
N SER A 135 -9.21 -14.21 -6.48
CA SER A 135 -9.08 -15.05 -7.68
C SER A 135 -8.30 -14.33 -8.80
N GLN A 136 -8.62 -13.07 -9.07
CA GLN A 136 -7.91 -12.26 -10.06
C GLN A 136 -6.44 -12.04 -9.68
N VAL A 137 -6.17 -11.69 -8.41
CA VAL A 137 -4.80 -11.52 -7.91
C VAL A 137 -3.99 -12.81 -8.09
N ARG A 138 -4.55 -13.97 -7.73
CA ARG A 138 -3.89 -15.27 -7.93
C ARG A 138 -3.56 -15.53 -9.40
N LYS A 139 -4.50 -15.27 -10.33
CA LYS A 139 -4.27 -15.44 -11.77
C LYS A 139 -3.11 -14.57 -12.26
N LEU A 140 -3.09 -13.29 -11.86
CA LEU A 140 -2.01 -12.36 -12.22
C LEU A 140 -0.66 -12.80 -11.66
N GLN A 141 -0.61 -13.29 -10.41
CA GLN A 141 0.61 -13.83 -9.81
C GLN A 141 1.12 -15.08 -10.55
N THR A 142 0.23 -16.00 -10.93
CA THR A 142 0.59 -17.18 -11.72
C THR A 142 1.15 -16.79 -13.08
N MET A 143 0.47 -15.88 -13.80
CA MET A 143 0.95 -15.37 -15.08
C MET A 143 2.34 -14.71 -14.96
N ARG A 144 2.56 -13.96 -13.87
CA ARG A 144 3.85 -13.34 -13.59
C ARG A 144 4.95 -14.38 -13.40
N ARG A 145 4.73 -15.40 -12.56
CA ARG A 145 5.70 -16.49 -12.36
C ARG A 145 6.05 -17.19 -13.67
N ALA A 146 5.04 -17.47 -14.51
CA ALA A 146 5.26 -18.06 -15.82
C ALA A 146 6.07 -17.13 -16.75
N ALA A 147 5.78 -15.83 -16.75
CA ALA A 147 6.52 -14.84 -17.53
C ALA A 147 7.97 -14.67 -17.07
N GLU A 148 8.22 -14.73 -15.75
CA GLU A 148 9.57 -14.71 -15.17
C GLU A 148 10.34 -15.98 -15.56
N GLN A 149 9.73 -17.16 -15.46
CA GLN A 149 10.32 -18.42 -15.93
C GLN A 149 10.68 -18.37 -17.43
N LEU A 150 9.79 -17.87 -18.28
CA LEU A 150 10.05 -17.71 -19.72
C LEU A 150 11.17 -16.70 -20.01
N ARG A 151 11.32 -15.65 -19.19
CA ARG A 151 12.43 -14.70 -19.32
C ARG A 151 13.77 -15.33 -18.96
N GLU A 152 13.82 -16.13 -17.90
CA GLU A 152 15.06 -16.85 -17.54
C GLU A 152 15.45 -17.86 -18.63
N ILE A 153 14.50 -18.63 -19.16
CA ILE A 153 14.76 -19.54 -20.30
C ILE A 153 15.33 -18.80 -21.52
N ARG A 154 14.84 -17.59 -21.81
CA ARG A 154 15.33 -16.77 -22.93
C ARG A 154 16.67 -16.10 -22.67
N LYS A 155 17.08 -15.89 -21.42
CA LYS A 155 18.43 -15.37 -21.11
C LYS A 155 19.51 -16.42 -21.41
N ASP A 156 19.15 -17.71 -21.31
CA ASP A 156 20.05 -18.83 -21.56
C ASP A 156 20.11 -19.26 -23.04
N GLU A 157 19.39 -18.60 -23.96
CA GLU A 157 19.56 -18.81 -25.39
C GLU A 157 20.76 -18.01 -25.92
N PRO A 158 21.91 -18.64 -26.25
CA PRO A 158 23.00 -17.93 -26.88
C PRO A 158 22.52 -17.50 -28.27
N TYR A 159 22.76 -16.23 -28.62
CA TYR A 159 22.49 -15.64 -29.94
C TYR A 159 22.97 -16.55 -31.08
N LYS A 160 22.11 -17.44 -31.58
CA LYS A 160 22.32 -18.06 -32.89
C LYS A 160 21.96 -17.02 -33.94
N ARG A 161 22.91 -16.13 -34.25
CA ARG A 161 22.93 -15.44 -35.54
C ARG A 161 22.93 -16.54 -36.61
N LYS A 162 21.76 -16.91 -37.12
CA LYS A 162 21.62 -17.63 -38.38
C LYS A 162 22.11 -16.68 -39.47
N GLY A 163 23.43 -16.68 -39.68
CA GLY A 163 24.03 -16.05 -40.85
C GLY A 163 23.49 -16.76 -42.08
N LEU A 164 22.71 -16.03 -42.86
CA LEU A 164 22.43 -16.36 -44.25
C LEU A 164 23.79 -16.51 -44.95
N LYS A 165 24.12 -17.71 -45.42
CA LYS A 165 25.18 -17.86 -46.43
C LYS A 165 24.57 -17.39 -47.76
N ILE A 166 25.01 -16.22 -48.22
CA ILE A 166 24.90 -15.80 -49.62
C ILE A 166 26.17 -16.28 -50.31
#